data_AF-A0A0S7BSW7-F1
#
_entry.id   AF-A0A0S7BSW7-F1
#
_cell.length_a   1.000
_cell.length_b   1.000
_cell.length_c   1.000
_cell.angle_alpha   90.00
_cell.angle_beta   90.00
_cell.angle_gamma   90.00
#
_symmetry.space_group_name_H-M   'P 1'
#
loop_
_entity.id
_entity.type
_entity.pdbx_description
1 polymer ?
#
loop_
_entity_poly.entity_id
_entity_poly.type
_entity_poly.pdbx_seq_one_letter_code
_entity_poly.pdbx_strand_id
1 'polypeptide(L)'
;MNKRQKIVKRILLIVGAGILLGLSGFLFQHGFNFPSKSAAEKRARAFAEEINHHYSKPEGIYSFLTQDYRKTITEKEFVEAFLKERSYPYLTPLWINFKRIEMAEDNLSGTAYYDQAARLKGMVYEVPFVYENFNYYMIDFEEFPDGSYLEKFDHIPNYLINGWD
;
A
#
# COMPACT_ATOMS: atom_id res chain seq x y z
N MET A 1 22.51 -38.31 -30.67
CA MET A 1 22.81 -37.14 -29.81
C MET A 1 24.11 -37.38 -29.06
N ASN A 2 25.13 -36.56 -29.32
CA ASN A 2 26.49 -36.68 -28.79
C ASN A 2 26.55 -36.31 -27.28
N LYS A 3 27.52 -36.86 -26.53
CA LYS A 3 27.79 -36.56 -25.10
C LYS A 3 27.79 -35.06 -24.78
N ARG A 4 28.36 -34.20 -25.64
CA ARG A 4 28.29 -32.73 -25.52
C ARG A 4 26.86 -32.19 -25.59
N GLN A 5 26.04 -32.67 -26.51
CA GLN A 5 24.63 -32.26 -26.63
C GLN A 5 23.81 -32.67 -25.39
N LYS A 6 24.09 -33.83 -24.78
CA LYS A 6 23.46 -34.25 -23.52
C LYS A 6 23.84 -33.33 -22.35
N ILE A 7 25.09 -32.89 -22.27
CA ILE A 7 25.57 -31.97 -21.22
C ILE A 7 24.93 -30.60 -21.37
N VAL A 8 24.94 -30.02 -22.57
CA VAL A 8 24.33 -28.70 -22.84
C VAL A 8 22.83 -28.71 -22.52
N LYS A 9 22.10 -29.77 -22.90
CA LYS A 9 20.67 -29.91 -22.60
C LYS A 9 20.38 -29.98 -21.09
N ARG A 10 21.24 -30.65 -20.32
CA ARG A 10 21.12 -30.70 -18.84
C ARG A 10 21.37 -29.34 -18.20
N ILE A 11 22.38 -28.61 -18.67
CA ILE A 11 22.68 -27.26 -18.16
C ILE A 11 21.49 -26.31 -18.43
N LEU A 12 20.95 -26.32 -19.66
CA LEU A 12 19.78 -25.52 -20.01
C LEU A 12 18.54 -25.85 -19.16
N LEU A 13 18.31 -27.13 -18.86
CA LEU A 13 17.23 -27.54 -17.97
C LEU A 13 17.41 -27.04 -16.53
N ILE A 14 18.63 -27.11 -15.99
CA ILE A 14 18.93 -26.63 -14.64
C ILE A 14 18.77 -25.12 -14.55
N VAL A 15 19.30 -24.38 -15.53
CA VAL A 15 19.16 -22.91 -15.60
C VAL A 15 17.70 -22.52 -15.76
N GLY A 16 16.97 -23.18 -16.66
CA GLY A 16 15.52 -22.93 -16.85
C GLY A 16 14.70 -23.22 -15.59
N ALA A 17 14.99 -24.30 -14.87
CA ALA A 17 14.35 -24.62 -13.60
C ALA A 17 14.69 -23.58 -12.51
N GLY A 18 15.93 -23.11 -12.44
CA GLY A 18 16.32 -22.05 -11.50
C GLY A 18 15.60 -20.73 -11.75
N ILE A 19 15.45 -20.34 -13.02
CA ILE A 19 14.69 -19.13 -13.43
C ILE A 19 13.21 -19.28 -13.06
N LEU A 20 12.59 -20.43 -13.36
CA LEU A 20 11.20 -20.72 -13.00
C LEU A 20 10.96 -20.67 -11.50
N LEU A 21 11.87 -21.24 -10.70
CA LEU A 21 11.79 -21.21 -9.25
C LEU A 21 11.92 -19.78 -8.71
N GLY A 22 12.88 -19.00 -9.23
CA GLY A 22 13.04 -17.58 -8.87
C GLY A 22 11.80 -16.73 -9.18
N LEU A 23 11.24 -16.89 -10.38
CA LEU A 23 9.99 -16.23 -10.78
C LEU A 23 8.83 -16.66 -9.89
N SER A 24 8.66 -17.95 -9.63
CA SER A 24 7.58 -18.44 -8.78
C SER A 24 7.65 -17.91 -7.35
N GLY A 25 8.86 -17.83 -6.76
CA GLY A 25 9.06 -17.25 -5.44
C GLY A 25 8.73 -15.76 -5.38
N PHE A 26 9.16 -15.00 -6.39
CA PHE A 26 8.85 -13.58 -6.51
C PHE A 26 7.35 -13.33 -6.61
N LEU A 27 6.65 -14.09 -7.47
CA LEU A 27 5.20 -14.00 -7.65
C LEU A 27 4.42 -14.43 -6.41
N PHE A 28 4.91 -15.40 -5.65
CA PHE A 28 4.29 -15.84 -4.40
C PHE A 28 4.37 -14.76 -3.31
N GLN A 29 5.50 -14.06 -3.21
CA GLN A 29 5.68 -12.98 -2.23
C GLN A 29 4.89 -11.71 -2.56
N HIS A 30 4.80 -11.33 -3.84
CA HIS A 30 4.22 -10.04 -4.24
C HIS A 30 2.76 -10.15 -4.71
N GLY A 31 2.29 -11.37 -4.96
CA GLY A 31 1.02 -11.64 -5.61
C GLY A 31 1.08 -11.29 -7.09
N PHE A 32 0.68 -12.21 -7.96
CA PHE A 32 0.58 -11.95 -9.39
C PHE A 32 -0.87 -11.62 -9.75
N ASN A 33 -1.11 -10.44 -10.31
CA ASN A 33 -2.40 -10.08 -10.91
C ASN A 33 -2.16 -9.42 -12.26
N PHE A 34 -2.85 -9.84 -13.32
CA PHE A 34 -2.85 -9.03 -14.55
C PHE A 34 -3.55 -7.69 -14.29
N PRO A 35 -3.08 -6.59 -14.92
CA PRO A 35 -3.69 -5.28 -14.74
C PRO A 35 -5.14 -5.32 -15.22
N SER A 36 -6.07 -5.05 -14.32
CA SER A 36 -7.50 -5.02 -14.56
C SER A 36 -8.20 -4.27 -13.43
N LYS A 37 -9.37 -3.69 -13.75
CA LYS A 37 -10.24 -3.06 -12.76
C LYS A 37 -10.57 -3.99 -11.58
N SER A 38 -10.89 -5.26 -11.85
CA SER A 38 -11.22 -6.22 -10.79
C SER A 38 -10.04 -6.50 -9.85
N ALA A 39 -8.82 -6.58 -10.38
CA ALA A 39 -7.62 -6.75 -9.55
C ALA A 39 -7.34 -5.50 -8.71
N ALA A 40 -7.50 -4.30 -9.29
CA ALA A 40 -7.36 -3.04 -8.57
C ALA A 40 -8.39 -2.92 -7.43
N GLU A 41 -9.67 -3.24 -7.69
CA GLU A 41 -10.71 -3.22 -6.65
C GLU A 41 -10.41 -4.21 -5.51
N LYS A 42 -9.97 -5.43 -5.85
CA LYS A 42 -9.58 -6.42 -4.85
C LYS A 42 -8.43 -5.92 -3.98
N ARG A 43 -7.44 -5.27 -4.59
CA ARG A 43 -6.28 -4.72 -3.88
C ARG A 43 -6.66 -3.53 -3.00
N ALA A 44 -7.48 -2.61 -3.49
CA ALA A 44 -8.01 -1.46 -2.74
C ALA A 44 -8.82 -1.91 -1.51
N ARG A 45 -9.66 -2.95 -1.65
CA ARG A 45 -10.39 -3.53 -0.51
C ARG A 45 -9.45 -4.16 0.51
N ALA A 46 -8.43 -4.89 0.06
CA ALA A 46 -7.44 -5.49 0.95
C ALA A 46 -6.61 -4.43 1.70
N PHE A 47 -6.32 -3.28 1.07
CA PHE A 47 -5.68 -2.16 1.75
C PHE A 47 -6.54 -1.58 2.87
N ALA A 48 -7.84 -1.36 2.60
CA ALA A 48 -8.78 -0.92 3.63
C ALA A 48 -8.93 -1.94 4.78
N GLU A 49 -8.95 -3.24 4.46
CA GLU A 49 -8.95 -4.30 5.47
C GLU A 49 -7.73 -4.20 6.39
N GLU A 50 -6.54 -4.01 5.81
CA GLU A 50 -5.29 -3.91 6.55
C GLU A 50 -5.28 -2.69 7.48
N ILE A 51 -5.76 -1.54 6.98
CA ILE A 51 -5.91 -0.32 7.78
C ILE A 51 -6.94 -0.50 8.89
N ASN A 52 -8.10 -1.10 8.62
CA ASN A 52 -9.19 -1.13 9.60
C ASN A 52 -8.97 -2.19 10.68
N HIS A 53 -8.41 -3.35 10.31
CA HIS A 53 -8.41 -4.54 11.15
C HIS A 53 -7.01 -4.99 11.60
N HIS A 54 -5.95 -4.58 10.90
CA HIS A 54 -4.58 -4.97 11.21
C HIS A 54 -3.66 -3.78 11.56
N TYR A 55 -4.21 -2.59 11.83
CA TYR A 55 -3.43 -1.39 12.18
C TYR A 55 -2.49 -1.53 13.38
N SER A 56 -2.70 -2.51 14.24
CA SER A 56 -1.78 -2.80 15.36
C SER A 56 -0.44 -3.42 14.89
N LYS A 57 -0.36 -3.84 13.63
CA LYS A 57 0.83 -4.35 12.93
C LYS A 57 0.96 -3.66 11.55
N PRO A 58 1.37 -2.38 11.53
CA PRO A 58 1.33 -1.56 10.32
C PRO A 58 2.33 -2.00 9.22
N GLU A 59 3.20 -2.98 9.46
CA GLU A 59 4.03 -3.62 8.43
C GLU A 59 3.19 -4.15 7.26
N GLY A 60 2.00 -4.67 7.55
CA GLY A 60 1.08 -5.12 6.53
C GLY A 60 0.61 -3.97 5.62
N ILE A 61 0.33 -2.80 6.19
CA ILE A 61 -0.06 -1.59 5.45
C ILE A 61 1.10 -1.12 4.57
N TYR A 62 2.32 -1.10 5.12
CA TYR A 62 3.53 -0.73 4.38
C TYR A 62 3.74 -1.56 3.10
N SER A 63 3.35 -2.84 3.13
CA SER A 63 3.46 -3.73 1.96
C SER A 63 2.55 -3.35 0.77
N PHE A 64 1.56 -2.49 1.00
CA PHE A 64 0.68 -1.96 -0.06
C PHE A 64 1.23 -0.69 -0.70
N LEU A 65 2.25 -0.06 -0.14
CA LEU A 65 2.76 1.23 -0.61
C LEU A 65 3.71 1.05 -1.80
N THR A 66 3.74 2.05 -2.66
CA THR A 66 4.56 2.03 -3.89
C THR A 66 6.04 1.81 -3.59
N GLN A 67 6.77 1.30 -4.56
CA GLN A 67 8.21 1.13 -4.47
C GLN A 67 8.91 2.47 -4.27
N ASP A 68 8.42 3.54 -4.89
CA ASP A 68 8.98 4.88 -4.73
C ASP A 68 8.82 5.40 -3.29
N TYR A 69 7.64 5.23 -2.68
CA TYR A 69 7.45 5.51 -1.26
C TYR A 69 8.39 4.68 -0.37
N ARG A 70 8.51 3.38 -0.65
CA ARG A 70 9.38 2.48 0.12
C ARG A 70 10.88 2.74 -0.06
N LYS A 71 11.28 3.62 -0.98
CA LYS A 71 12.67 4.12 -1.08
C LYS A 71 12.92 5.33 -0.17
N THR A 72 11.87 6.05 0.23
CA THR A 72 12.00 7.29 1.02
C THR A 72 11.92 7.05 2.52
N ILE A 73 11.32 5.94 2.95
CA ILE A 73 11.19 5.57 4.35
C ILE A 73 11.34 4.06 4.50
N THR A 74 12.00 3.60 5.56
CA THR A 74 12.07 2.15 5.86
C THR A 74 10.77 1.64 6.50
N GLU A 75 10.52 0.34 6.44
CA GLU A 75 9.36 -0.27 7.10
C GLU A 75 9.30 0.08 8.60
N LYS A 76 10.45 0.02 9.28
CA LYS A 76 10.54 0.35 10.71
C LYS A 76 10.15 1.80 10.98
N GLU A 77 10.67 2.75 10.20
CA GLU A 77 10.34 4.17 10.34
C GLU A 77 8.87 4.43 10.02
N PHE A 78 8.31 3.73 9.03
CA PHE A 78 6.87 3.78 8.75
C PHE A 78 6.04 3.32 9.94
N VAL A 79 6.40 2.19 10.56
CA VAL A 79 5.70 1.67 11.76
C VAL A 79 5.77 2.69 12.89
N GLU A 80 6.94 3.28 13.15
CA GLU A 80 7.12 4.29 14.19
C GLU A 80 6.27 5.54 13.90
N ALA A 81 6.28 6.06 12.67
CA ALA A 81 5.47 7.21 12.26
C ALA A 81 3.97 6.93 12.35
N PHE A 82 3.52 5.78 11.85
CA PHE A 82 2.11 5.38 11.89
C PHE A 82 1.60 5.29 13.33
N LEU A 83 2.34 4.60 14.21
CA LEU A 83 1.96 4.47 15.61
C LEU A 83 2.00 5.82 16.34
N LYS A 84 2.99 6.67 16.03
CA LYS A 84 3.09 8.02 16.59
C LYS A 84 1.90 8.87 16.16
N GLU A 85 1.56 8.91 14.88
CA GLU A 85 0.41 9.63 14.38
C GLU A 85 -0.88 9.12 15.03
N ARG A 86 -1.07 7.80 15.14
CA ARG A 86 -2.27 7.23 15.77
C ARG A 86 -2.33 7.37 17.29
N SER A 87 -1.23 7.77 17.93
CA SER A 87 -1.20 8.04 19.39
C SER A 87 -1.88 9.36 19.77
N TYR A 88 -2.11 10.27 18.83
CA TYR A 88 -2.71 11.57 19.13
C TYR A 88 -4.19 11.39 19.54
N PRO A 89 -4.58 11.82 20.76
CA PRO A 89 -5.88 11.48 21.36
C PRO A 89 -7.09 12.09 20.63
N TYR A 90 -6.85 13.07 19.76
CA TYR A 90 -7.89 13.77 19.00
C TYR A 90 -8.04 13.28 17.56
N LEU A 91 -7.19 12.36 17.10
CA LEU A 91 -7.40 11.73 15.81
C LEU A 91 -8.50 10.69 15.91
N THR A 92 -9.57 10.94 15.18
CA THR A 92 -10.57 9.90 14.90
C THR A 92 -9.84 8.68 14.31
N PRO A 93 -10.16 7.46 14.76
CA PRO A 93 -9.58 6.24 14.18
C PRO A 93 -9.66 6.28 12.66
N LEU A 94 -8.53 6.00 11.99
CA LEU A 94 -8.51 5.87 10.53
C LEU A 94 -9.29 4.59 10.18
N TRP A 95 -10.56 4.77 9.85
CA TRP A 95 -11.44 3.70 9.38
C TRP A 95 -12.02 4.07 8.03
N ILE A 96 -11.66 3.32 6.99
CA ILE A 96 -12.01 3.59 5.60
C ILE A 96 -12.85 2.46 5.00
N ASN A 97 -13.96 2.79 4.35
CA ASN A 97 -14.84 1.83 3.70
C ASN A 97 -14.75 1.96 2.19
N PHE A 98 -14.38 0.89 1.48
CA PHE A 98 -14.28 0.91 0.02
C PHE A 98 -15.61 1.31 -0.63
N LYS A 99 -15.56 2.31 -1.52
CA LYS A 99 -16.74 2.79 -2.26
C LYS A 99 -16.67 2.43 -3.74
N ARG A 100 -15.61 2.88 -4.43
CA ARG A 100 -15.38 2.65 -5.86
C ARG A 100 -13.92 2.90 -6.22
N ILE A 101 -13.55 2.52 -7.44
CA ILE A 101 -12.33 3.01 -8.09
C ILE A 101 -12.67 3.68 -9.42
N GLU A 102 -11.83 4.61 -9.82
CA GLU A 102 -11.76 5.15 -11.18
C GLU A 102 -10.41 4.75 -11.77
N MET A 103 -10.46 3.97 -12.86
CA MET A 103 -9.26 3.45 -13.53
C MET A 103 -8.86 4.39 -14.66
N ALA A 104 -7.55 4.55 -14.88
CA ALA A 104 -7.03 5.05 -16.13
C ALA A 104 -7.33 4.08 -17.29
N GLU A 105 -7.35 4.58 -18.53
CA GLU A 105 -7.69 3.80 -19.72
C GLU A 105 -6.75 2.60 -19.95
N ASP A 106 -5.48 2.74 -19.56
CA ASP A 106 -4.45 1.71 -19.67
C ASP A 106 -4.55 0.61 -18.60
N ASN A 107 -5.43 0.78 -17.61
CA ASN A 107 -5.55 -0.03 -16.40
C ASN A 107 -4.28 -0.08 -15.52
N LEU A 108 -3.31 0.81 -15.71
CA LEU A 108 -2.06 0.81 -14.96
C LEU A 108 -2.08 1.77 -13.77
N SER A 109 -3.10 2.60 -13.65
CA SER A 109 -3.27 3.51 -12.52
C SER A 109 -4.73 3.85 -12.29
N GLY A 110 -5.00 4.57 -11.21
CA GLY A 110 -6.32 5.08 -10.90
C GLY A 110 -6.39 5.68 -9.51
N THR A 111 -7.61 5.95 -9.08
CA THR A 111 -7.90 6.46 -7.73
C THR A 111 -8.94 5.59 -7.06
N ALA A 112 -8.61 5.11 -5.87
CA ALA A 112 -9.54 4.43 -4.99
C ALA A 112 -10.20 5.45 -4.06
N TYR A 113 -11.51 5.33 -3.92
CA TYR A 113 -12.32 6.23 -3.12
C TYR A 113 -12.93 5.46 -1.96
N TYR A 114 -12.75 5.99 -0.75
CA TYR A 114 -13.26 5.40 0.48
C TYR A 114 -14.13 6.39 1.26
N ASP A 115 -15.18 5.90 1.91
CA ASP A 115 -15.93 6.68 2.90
C ASP A 115 -15.22 6.54 4.26
N GLN A 116 -14.89 7.65 4.93
CA GLN A 116 -14.23 7.64 6.25
C GLN A 116 -15.27 7.77 7.38
N ALA A 117 -15.21 6.87 8.37
CA ALA A 117 -16.27 6.70 9.38
C ALA A 117 -16.55 7.95 10.26
N ALA A 118 -15.61 8.89 10.36
CA ALA A 118 -15.70 10.06 11.24
C ALA A 118 -15.67 11.41 10.50
N ARG A 119 -15.89 11.43 9.17
CA ARG A 119 -16.01 12.67 8.41
C ARG A 119 -17.45 12.94 7.98
N LEU A 120 -17.73 14.21 7.65
CA LEU A 120 -19.03 14.63 7.12
C LEU A 120 -19.38 13.82 5.86
N LYS A 121 -20.66 13.46 5.71
CA LYS A 121 -21.18 12.76 4.53
C LYS A 121 -20.76 13.49 3.25
N GLY A 122 -19.97 12.85 2.40
CA GLY A 122 -19.43 13.42 1.17
C GLY A 122 -17.94 13.75 1.21
N MET A 123 -17.31 13.72 2.40
CA MET A 123 -15.85 13.72 2.48
C MET A 123 -15.32 12.31 2.18
N VAL A 124 -14.71 12.19 1.01
CA VAL A 124 -14.16 10.94 0.49
C VAL A 124 -12.65 10.95 0.75
N TYR A 125 -12.12 9.82 1.20
CA TYR A 125 -10.69 9.57 1.28
C TYR A 125 -10.23 9.02 -0.07
N GLU A 126 -9.37 9.76 -0.75
CA GLU A 126 -8.92 9.46 -2.10
C GLU A 126 -7.48 8.95 -2.05
N VAL A 127 -7.26 7.76 -2.60
CA VAL A 127 -5.95 7.10 -2.58
C VAL A 127 -5.59 6.76 -4.03
N PRO A 128 -4.68 7.51 -4.66
CA PRO A 128 -4.14 7.13 -5.95
C PRO A 128 -3.42 5.78 -5.86
N PHE A 129 -3.40 5.03 -6.96
CA PHE A 129 -2.69 3.76 -7.03
C PHE A 129 -2.07 3.55 -8.41
N VAL A 130 -1.01 2.73 -8.45
CA VAL A 130 -0.29 2.36 -9.68
C VAL A 130 -0.06 0.85 -9.74
N TYR A 131 0.04 0.32 -10.96
CA TYR A 131 0.43 -1.04 -11.23
C TYR A 131 1.94 -1.13 -11.42
N GLU A 132 2.61 -1.82 -10.51
CA GLU A 132 4.05 -2.08 -10.55
C GLU A 132 4.33 -3.46 -9.98
N ASN A 133 5.47 -4.07 -10.28
CA ASN A 133 5.88 -5.35 -9.68
C ASN A 133 4.78 -6.45 -9.71
N PHE A 134 4.01 -6.47 -10.81
CA PHE A 134 2.89 -7.38 -11.07
C PHE A 134 1.65 -7.26 -10.15
N ASN A 135 1.47 -6.13 -9.47
CA ASN A 135 0.31 -5.87 -8.61
C ASN A 135 -0.01 -4.38 -8.51
N TYR A 136 -1.12 -4.02 -7.85
CA TYR A 136 -1.46 -2.63 -7.56
C TYR A 136 -0.91 -2.20 -6.19
N TYR A 137 -0.41 -0.98 -6.13
CA TYR A 137 0.17 -0.36 -4.94
C TYR A 137 -0.38 1.05 -4.75
N MET A 138 -0.58 1.44 -3.49
CA MET A 138 -1.24 2.66 -3.07
C MET A 138 -0.22 3.78 -2.86
N ILE A 139 -0.61 4.99 -3.24
CA ILE A 139 0.09 6.23 -2.93
C ILE A 139 -0.67 6.85 -1.77
N ASP A 140 -0.12 6.72 -0.57
CA ASP A 140 -0.72 7.19 0.68
C ASP A 140 0.39 7.42 1.72
N PHE A 141 0.06 8.13 2.81
CA PHE A 141 0.96 8.44 3.92
C PHE A 141 2.21 9.25 3.52
N GLU A 142 2.14 10.05 2.44
CA GLU A 142 3.25 10.85 1.91
C GLU A 142 3.83 11.84 2.92
N GLU A 143 3.11 12.13 4.01
CA GLU A 143 3.55 12.98 5.11
C GLU A 143 4.50 12.31 6.11
N PHE A 144 4.68 10.98 6.06
CA PHE A 144 5.56 10.28 7.01
C PHE A 144 7.05 10.47 6.72
N PRO A 145 7.53 10.34 5.46
CA PRO A 145 8.96 10.50 5.17
C PRO A 145 9.52 11.88 5.52
N ASP A 146 8.73 12.95 5.35
CA ASP A 146 9.17 14.32 5.64
C ASP A 146 8.82 14.80 7.05
N GLY A 147 8.07 14.00 7.80
CA GLY A 147 7.69 14.29 9.19
C GLY A 147 6.58 15.34 9.34
N SER A 148 6.01 15.84 8.25
CA SER A 148 4.96 16.88 8.28
C SER A 148 3.69 16.42 9.03
N TYR A 149 3.49 15.11 9.22
CA TYR A 149 2.45 14.56 10.09
C TYR A 149 2.53 15.03 11.55
N LEU A 150 3.72 15.42 12.04
CA LEU A 150 3.93 15.93 13.39
C LEU A 150 3.38 17.35 13.56
N GLU A 151 3.40 18.15 12.50
CA GLU A 151 2.97 19.54 12.50
C GLU A 151 1.43 19.69 12.52
N LYS A 152 0.69 18.60 12.27
CA LYS A 152 -0.79 18.57 12.28
C LYS A 152 -1.40 19.11 13.59
N PHE A 153 -0.64 19.14 14.68
CA PHE A 153 -1.08 19.61 16.00
C PHE A 153 -0.25 20.76 16.59
N ASP A 154 0.71 21.32 15.86
CA ASP A 154 1.52 22.43 16.41
C ASP A 154 0.69 23.72 16.59
N HIS A 155 -0.47 23.80 15.95
CA HIS A 155 -1.43 24.88 16.10
C HIS A 155 -2.82 24.34 16.45
N ILE A 156 -2.98 23.72 17.62
CA ILE A 156 -4.34 23.49 18.16
C ILE A 156 -4.92 24.84 18.52
N PRO A 157 -6.03 25.29 17.89
CA PRO A 157 -6.64 26.56 18.23
C PRO A 157 -7.04 26.58 19.71
N ASN A 158 -6.74 27.69 20.41
CA ASN A 158 -6.98 27.82 21.86
C ASN A 158 -8.42 27.47 22.29
N TYR A 159 -9.42 27.63 21.42
CA TYR A 159 -10.82 27.28 21.72
C TYR A 159 -11.06 25.75 21.83
N LEU A 160 -10.23 24.92 21.20
CA LEU A 160 -10.27 23.46 21.41
C LEU A 160 -9.56 23.03 22.71
N ILE A 161 -8.69 23.89 23.24
CA ILE A 161 -7.93 23.66 24.48
C ILE A 161 -8.74 24.14 25.70
N ASN A 162 -9.41 25.28 25.58
CA ASN A 162 -10.08 25.95 26.70
C ASN A 162 -11.58 25.62 26.82
N GLY A 163 -12.13 24.87 25.86
CA GLY A 163 -13.57 24.60 25.78
C GLY A 163 -14.34 25.76 25.16
N TRP A 164 -15.59 25.50 24.78
CA TRP A 164 -16.53 26.52 24.33
C TRP A 164 -16.99 27.31 25.56
N ASP A 165 -16.62 28.60 25.65
CA ASP A 165 -17.21 29.54 26.60
C ASP A 165 -18.74 29.69 26.36
#